data_AF-A0A2V1D149-F1
#
_entry.id   AF-A0A2V1D149-F1
#
_cell.length_a   1.000
_cell.length_b   1.000
_cell.length_c   1.000
_cell.angle_alpha   90.00
_cell.angle_beta   90.00
_cell.angle_gamma   90.00
#
_symmetry.space_group_name_H-M   'P 1'
#
loop_
_entity.id
_entity.type
_entity.pdbx_description
1 polymer ?
#
loop_
_entity_poly.entity_id
_entity_poly.type
_entity_poly.pdbx_seq_one_letter_code
_entity_poly.pdbx_strand_id
1 'polypeptide(L)'
;MPPILSLLCSLIFSSALLVSANAALKNITLSLPEGTTDHGDPGLLCTPTKWTDLFTFFLGNFAAHAASIKFLPGERGVDMVPTIILSLLFPAFECSEES
;
A
#
# COMPACT_ATOMS: atom_id res chain seq x y z
N MET A 1 18.07 -23.34 -23.49
CA MET A 1 17.75 -23.65 -22.07
C MET A 1 17.67 -22.32 -21.34
N PRO A 2 16.47 -21.73 -21.16
CA PRO A 2 16.37 -20.33 -20.77
C PRO A 2 16.53 -20.18 -19.24
N PRO A 3 17.56 -19.44 -18.76
CA PRO A 3 17.81 -19.23 -17.33
C PRO A 3 16.68 -18.45 -16.63
N ILE A 4 15.83 -17.79 -17.41
CA ILE A 4 14.71 -16.95 -16.97
C ILE A 4 13.63 -17.79 -16.29
N LEU A 5 13.33 -18.98 -16.81
CA LEU A 5 12.29 -19.85 -16.25
C LEU A 5 12.70 -20.43 -14.88
N SER A 6 13.99 -20.74 -14.70
CA SER A 6 14.52 -21.19 -13.41
C SER A 6 14.48 -20.08 -12.36
N LEU A 7 14.78 -18.84 -12.73
CA LEU A 7 14.77 -17.71 -11.81
C LEU A 7 13.35 -17.38 -11.32
N LEU A 8 12.39 -17.40 -12.24
CA LEU A 8 10.97 -17.20 -11.93
C LEU A 8 10.44 -18.30 -11.01
N CYS A 9 10.80 -19.55 -11.27
CA CYS A 9 10.38 -20.69 -10.44
C CYS A 9 10.92 -20.58 -9.00
N SER A 10 12.18 -20.16 -8.84
CA SER A 10 12.79 -19.93 -7.51
C SER A 10 12.09 -18.80 -6.73
N LEU A 11 11.74 -17.69 -7.39
CA LEU A 11 11.05 -16.56 -6.74
C LEU A 11 9.63 -16.93 -6.28
N ILE A 12 8.92 -17.74 -7.08
CA ILE A 12 7.58 -18.26 -6.74
C ILE A 12 7.65 -19.25 -5.58
N PHE A 13 8.69 -20.09 -5.53
CA PHE A 13 8.87 -21.06 -4.44
C PHE A 13 9.23 -20.38 -3.10
N SER A 14 10.02 -19.30 -3.12
CA SER A 14 10.35 -18.54 -1.92
C SER A 14 9.17 -17.76 -1.33
N SER A 15 8.21 -17.34 -2.16
CA SER A 15 7.02 -16.60 -1.72
C SER A 15 5.92 -17.52 -1.16
N ALA A 16 5.86 -18.78 -1.60
CA ALA A 16 4.88 -19.75 -1.10
C ALA A 16 5.19 -20.32 0.30
N LEU A 17 6.43 -20.15 0.81
CA LEU A 17 6.82 -20.59 2.16
C LEU A 17 6.44 -19.60 3.28
N LEU A 18 5.97 -18.40 2.93
CA LEU A 18 5.57 -17.40 3.90
C LEU A 18 4.04 -17.43 4.08
N VAL A 19 3.63 -17.74 5.31
CA VAL A 19 2.26 -17.66 5.86
C VAL A 19 1.45 -18.96 5.79
N SER A 20 1.71 -19.84 6.75
CA SER A 20 0.64 -20.61 7.40
C SER A 20 0.53 -20.12 8.84
N ALA A 21 -0.40 -19.19 9.08
CA ALA A 21 -0.76 -18.77 10.42
C ALA A 21 -1.88 -19.68 10.95
N ASN A 22 -1.51 -20.85 11.49
CA ASN A 22 -2.43 -21.65 12.31
C ASN A 22 -2.54 -20.99 13.69
N ALA A 23 -3.23 -19.85 13.77
CA ALA A 23 -3.53 -19.19 15.02
C ALA A 23 -4.65 -19.96 15.74
N ALA A 24 -4.32 -20.68 16.80
CA ALA A 24 -5.32 -21.27 17.69
C ALA A 24 -6.15 -20.14 18.34
N LEU A 25 -7.48 -20.19 18.19
CA LEU A 25 -8.39 -19.22 18.78
C LEU A 25 -8.30 -19.29 20.31
N LYS A 26 -7.70 -18.28 20.94
CA LYS A 26 -7.66 -18.15 22.40
C LYS A 26 -8.59 -17.02 22.85
N ASN A 27 -9.45 -17.30 23.82
CA ASN A 27 -10.23 -16.26 24.51
C ASN A 27 -9.31 -15.60 25.55
N ILE A 28 -8.80 -14.42 25.20
CA ILE A 28 -7.97 -13.60 26.09
C ILE A 28 -8.64 -12.24 26.25
N THR A 29 -8.73 -11.77 27.50
CA THR A 29 -9.13 -10.40 27.79
C THR A 29 -7.91 -9.51 27.63
N LEU A 30 -7.89 -8.69 26.57
CA LEU A 30 -6.85 -7.71 26.31
C LEU A 30 -7.27 -6.37 26.91
N SER A 31 -6.33 -5.70 27.58
CA SER A 31 -6.52 -4.30 27.97
C SER A 31 -6.39 -3.43 26.72
N LEU A 32 -7.47 -2.79 26.32
CA LEU A 32 -7.51 -1.92 25.14
C LEU A 32 -7.10 -0.48 25.52
N PRO A 33 -6.47 0.27 24.61
CA PRO A 33 -6.25 1.69 24.80
C PRO A 33 -7.59 2.44 24.86
N GLU A 34 -7.63 3.53 25.63
CA GLU A 34 -8.80 4.38 25.78
C GLU A 34 -9.24 4.93 24.41
N GLY A 35 -10.55 4.94 24.15
CA GLY A 35 -11.12 5.33 22.86
C GLY A 35 -11.18 4.23 21.81
N THR A 36 -10.81 2.98 22.16
CA THR A 36 -11.05 1.83 21.28
C THR A 36 -12.56 1.52 21.22
N THR A 37 -13.06 1.25 20.02
CA THR A 37 -14.46 0.88 19.77
C THR A 37 -14.52 -0.34 18.85
N ASP A 38 -15.56 -1.14 18.98
CA ASP A 38 -15.84 -2.31 18.14
C ASP A 38 -17.03 -2.08 17.18
N HIS A 39 -17.69 -0.90 17.27
CA HIS A 39 -18.88 -0.56 16.49
C HIS A 39 -19.98 -1.65 16.50
N GLY A 40 -20.02 -2.52 17.52
CA GLY A 40 -20.97 -3.63 17.62
C GLY A 40 -20.58 -4.89 16.84
N ASP A 41 -19.40 -4.93 16.20
CA ASP A 41 -18.84 -6.12 15.57
C ASP A 41 -17.66 -6.66 16.40
N PRO A 42 -17.80 -7.83 17.05
CA PRO A 42 -16.76 -8.40 17.92
C PRO A 42 -15.49 -8.82 17.17
N GLY A 43 -15.51 -8.86 15.83
CA GLY A 43 -14.34 -9.09 14.98
C GLY A 43 -13.60 -7.80 14.58
N LEU A 44 -14.16 -6.63 14.89
CA LEU A 44 -13.60 -5.34 14.52
C LEU A 44 -13.01 -4.65 15.76
N LEU A 45 -11.72 -4.28 15.69
CA LEU A 45 -11.06 -3.53 16.75
C LEU A 45 -10.55 -2.19 16.18
N CYS A 46 -11.28 -1.10 16.42
CA CYS A 46 -10.89 0.23 15.97
C CYS A 46 -10.12 0.94 17.08
N THR A 47 -8.80 0.94 17.01
CA THR A 47 -7.93 1.69 17.92
C THR A 47 -7.88 3.17 17.52
N PRO A 48 -7.70 4.10 18.48
CA PRO A 48 -7.56 5.52 18.17
C PRO A 48 -6.36 5.79 17.26
N THR A 49 -6.57 6.57 16.20
CA THR A 49 -5.52 6.95 15.25
C THR A 49 -4.45 7.80 15.92
N LYS A 50 -3.18 7.47 15.67
CA LYS A 50 -2.03 8.30 16.07
C LYS A 50 -1.55 9.16 14.91
N TRP A 51 -0.88 10.27 15.23
CA TRP A 51 -0.24 11.13 14.23
C TRP A 51 0.78 10.38 13.36
N THR A 52 1.47 9.39 13.92
CA THR A 52 2.39 8.52 13.19
C THR A 52 1.68 7.67 12.14
N ASP A 53 0.48 7.18 12.45
CA ASP A 53 -0.31 6.35 11.53
C ASP A 53 -0.74 7.20 10.34
N LEU A 54 -1.20 8.42 10.62
CA LEU A 54 -1.55 9.41 9.60
C LEU A 54 -0.36 9.74 8.70
N PHE A 55 0.78 10.09 9.30
CA PHE A 55 1.99 10.44 8.57
C PHE A 55 2.48 9.29 7.69
N THR A 56 2.54 8.07 8.24
CA THR A 56 3.01 6.88 7.51
C THR A 56 2.05 6.52 6.38
N PHE A 57 0.74 6.63 6.61
CA PHE A 57 -0.28 6.39 5.58
C PHE A 57 -0.10 7.36 4.40
N PHE A 58 0.00 8.66 4.67
CA PHE A 58 0.19 9.65 3.61
C PHE A 58 1.54 9.51 2.92
N LEU A 59 2.62 9.28 3.67
CA LEU A 59 3.96 9.10 3.10
C LEU A 59 4.05 7.85 2.21
N GLY A 60 3.47 6.73 2.65
CA GLY A 60 3.41 5.50 1.88
C GLY A 60 2.61 5.67 0.59
N ASN A 61 1.45 6.31 0.68
CA ASN A 61 0.64 6.64 -0.50
C ASN A 61 1.39 7.59 -1.45
N PHE A 62 2.10 8.60 -0.92
CA PHE A 62 2.92 9.50 -1.73
C PHE A 62 4.00 8.74 -2.50
N ALA A 63 4.73 7.86 -1.82
CA ALA A 63 5.79 7.08 -2.43
C ALA A 63 5.24 6.12 -3.50
N ALA A 64 4.11 5.44 -3.22
CA ALA A 64 3.45 4.57 -4.16
C ALA A 64 2.96 5.32 -5.41
N HIS A 65 2.37 6.50 -5.19
CA HIS A 65 1.89 7.37 -6.26
C HIS A 65 3.05 7.82 -7.18
N ALA A 66 4.12 8.37 -6.60
CA ALA A 66 5.32 8.77 -7.33
C ALA A 66 5.93 7.61 -8.12
N ALA A 67 5.88 6.38 -7.59
CA ALA A 67 6.37 5.19 -8.28
C ALA A 67 5.48 4.74 -9.45
N SER A 68 4.20 5.14 -9.46
CA SER A 68 3.22 4.70 -10.47
C SER A 68 3.08 5.63 -11.67
N ILE A 69 3.62 6.85 -11.60
CA ILE A 69 3.52 7.83 -12.69
C ILE A 69 4.22 7.30 -13.94
N LYS A 70 3.50 7.28 -15.06
CA LYS A 70 4.06 6.95 -16.37
C LYS A 70 4.55 8.20 -17.07
N PHE A 71 5.81 8.18 -17.46
CA PHE A 71 6.44 9.23 -18.24
C PHE A 71 6.13 9.06 -19.73
N LEU A 72 5.87 10.17 -20.44
CA LEU A 72 5.80 10.11 -21.90
C LEU A 72 7.21 9.93 -22.49
N PRO A 73 7.36 9.14 -23.57
CA PRO A 73 8.66 8.96 -24.21
C PRO A 73 9.15 10.30 -24.80
N GLY A 74 10.23 10.85 -24.25
CA GLY A 74 10.83 12.13 -24.69
C GLY A 74 10.57 13.33 -23.76
N GLU A 75 9.84 13.13 -22.66
CA GLU A 75 9.58 14.17 -21.65
C GLU A 75 10.87 14.55 -20.89
N ARG A 76 11.11 15.85 -20.73
CA ARG A 76 12.25 16.37 -19.97
C ARG A 76 11.92 16.25 -18.49
N GLY A 77 12.84 15.72 -17.66
CA GLY A 77 12.57 15.48 -16.23
C GLY A 77 12.16 16.72 -15.41
N VAL A 78 12.34 17.93 -15.93
CA VAL A 78 11.86 19.18 -15.33
C VAL A 78 10.35 19.42 -15.53
N ASP A 79 9.78 18.91 -16.63
CA ASP A 79 8.35 19.05 -16.96
C ASP A 79 7.48 18.02 -16.20
N MET A 80 8.13 16.97 -15.66
CA MET A 80 7.47 15.91 -14.89
C MET A 80 7.13 16.32 -13.44
N VAL A 81 7.88 17.27 -12.87
CA VAL A 81 7.70 17.75 -11.48
C VAL A 81 6.28 18.28 -11.21
N PRO A 82 5.69 19.17 -12.02
CA PRO A 82 4.32 19.63 -11.80
C PRO A 82 3.29 18.51 -11.96
N THR A 83 3.51 17.54 -12.87
CA THR A 83 2.64 16.38 -13.08
C THR A 83 2.60 15.48 -11.85
N ILE A 84 3.76 15.21 -11.23
CA ILE A 84 3.83 14.49 -9.95
C ILE A 84 3.06 15.22 -8.87
N ILE A 85 3.26 16.54 -8.73
CA ILE A 85 2.61 17.33 -7.68
C ILE A 85 1.09 17.35 -7.87
N LEU A 86 0.61 17.52 -9.10
CA LEU A 86 -0.82 17.62 -9.40
C LEU A 86 -1.53 16.28 -9.23
N SER A 87 -0.93 15.20 -9.71
CA SER A 87 -1.50 13.86 -9.56
C SER A 87 -1.53 13.40 -8.09
N LEU A 88 -0.54 13.85 -7.31
CA LEU A 88 -0.46 13.62 -5.88
C LEU A 88 -1.53 14.37 -5.07
N LEU A 89 -1.86 15.62 -5.47
CA LEU A 89 -2.90 16.43 -4.82
C LEU A 89 -4.32 16.01 -5.22
N PHE A 90 -4.46 15.35 -6.37
CA PHE A 90 -5.75 15.04 -6.97
C PHE A 90 -5.68 13.75 -7.80
N PRO A 91 -5.84 12.57 -7.17
CA PRO A 91 -5.72 11.27 -7.84
C PRO A 91 -6.80 10.99 -8.92
N ALA A 92 -7.73 11.92 -9.15
CA ALA A 92 -8.82 11.78 -10.12
C ALA A 92 -8.51 12.40 -11.51
N PHE A 93 -7.42 13.15 -11.67
CA PHE A 93 -7.13 13.83 -12.95
C PHE A 93 -6.43 12.95 -14.00
N GLU A 94 -6.08 11.70 -13.68
CA GLU A 94 -5.46 10.77 -14.64
C GLU A 94 -6.46 10.11 -15.61
N CYS A 95 -7.68 10.63 -15.72
CA CYS A 95 -8.76 10.11 -16.59
C CYS A 95 -9.30 11.14 -17.59
N SER A 96 -8.45 11.89 -18.32
CA SER A 96 -8.96 12.76 -19.39
C SER A 96 -7.99 13.06 -20.54
N GLU A 97 -7.29 12.07 -21.10
CA GLU A 97 -6.76 12.25 -22.46
C GLU A 97 -6.67 10.92 -23.22
N GLU A 98 -7.83 10.30 -23.42
CA GLU A 98 -8.05 9.44 -24.58
C GLU A 98 -8.86 10.26 -25.60
N SER A 99 -8.17 10.93 -26.53
CA SER A 99 -8.74 11.42 -27.79
C SER A 99 -7.70 11.42 -28.90
#